data_AF-A0A5C6C727-F1
#
_entry.id   AF-A0A5C6C727-F1
#
_cell.length_a   1.000
_cell.length_b   1.000
_cell.length_c   1.000
_cell.angle_alpha   90.00
_cell.angle_beta   90.00
_cell.angle_gamma   90.00
#
_symmetry.space_group_name_H-M   'P 1'
#
loop_
_entity.id
_entity.type
_entity.pdbx_description
1 polymer ?
#
loop_
_entity_poly.entity_id
_entity_poly.type
_entity_poly.pdbx_seq_one_letter_code
_entity_poly.pdbx_strand_id
1 'polypeptide(L)'
;MIDTSVWQRRWSVDSEAVGDGKAAMAYLAPYVIRGAVSNWRVDWCDDADSLDEAHCRLQVKRSGTRQYRPMALSVQEFIRRWLQHVLPAGLHRVRHYGFLHSSSRRSLKELRILIAVSLGQVHYLVCHEQIVMPESNAMLCPVCGGLASTR
;
A
#
# COMPACT_ATOMS: atom_id res chain seq x y z
N MET A 1 2.64 27.17 -1.39
CA MET A 1 1.54 27.53 -2.31
C MET A 1 1.92 26.94 -3.67
N ILE A 2 1.05 26.16 -4.31
CA ILE A 2 1.35 25.51 -5.60
C ILE A 2 1.15 26.55 -6.71
N ASP A 3 2.12 26.68 -7.62
CA ASP A 3 2.09 27.64 -8.72
C ASP A 3 0.90 27.40 -9.66
N THR A 4 0.17 28.46 -10.01
CA THR A 4 -1.07 28.39 -10.79
C THR A 4 -0.86 27.85 -12.20
N SER A 5 0.35 27.99 -12.75
CA SER A 5 0.72 27.46 -14.08
C SER A 5 0.65 25.93 -14.16
N VAL A 6 0.77 25.23 -13.03
CA VAL A 6 0.66 23.77 -12.96
C VAL A 6 -0.73 23.30 -13.40
N TRP A 7 -1.78 24.06 -13.08
CA TRP A 7 -3.17 23.72 -13.43
C TRP A 7 -3.53 24.01 -14.89
N GLN A 8 -2.70 24.78 -15.60
CA GLN A 8 -2.88 25.10 -17.02
C GLN A 8 -2.19 24.10 -17.95
N ARG A 9 -1.41 23.16 -17.40
CA ARG A 9 -0.78 22.10 -18.18
C ARG A 9 -1.84 21.19 -18.78
N ARG A 10 -1.75 20.93 -20.08
CA ARG A 10 -2.61 19.95 -20.74
C ARG A 10 -2.44 18.60 -20.06
N TRP A 11 -3.56 18.02 -19.64
CA TRP A 11 -3.58 16.72 -19.00
C TRP A 11 -3.00 15.67 -19.96
N SER A 12 -1.83 15.12 -19.60
CA SER A 12 -1.15 14.09 -20.38
C SER A 12 -1.46 12.73 -19.72
N VAL A 13 -2.38 11.97 -20.33
CA VAL A 13 -2.53 10.54 -20.02
C VAL A 13 -1.71 9.77 -21.04
N ASP A 14 -0.65 9.15 -20.58
CA ASP A 14 0.01 8.08 -21.31
C ASP A 14 -0.48 6.76 -20.71
N SER A 15 -1.16 5.94 -21.51
CA SER A 15 -1.77 4.69 -21.09
C SER A 15 -1.49 3.63 -22.14
N GLU A 16 -0.55 2.75 -21.83
CA GLU A 16 -0.12 1.66 -22.71
C GLU A 16 -0.46 0.29 -22.10
N ALA A 17 -0.71 -0.70 -22.96
CA ALA A 17 -0.92 -2.07 -22.52
C ALA A 17 0.38 -2.70 -22.00
N VAL A 18 0.39 -3.19 -20.75
CA VAL A 18 1.58 -3.72 -20.07
C VAL A 18 1.84 -5.22 -20.32
N GLY A 19 1.41 -5.75 -21.47
CA GLY A 19 1.56 -7.16 -21.83
C GLY A 19 0.94 -8.12 -20.82
N ASP A 20 1.72 -9.10 -20.35
CA ASP A 20 1.30 -10.09 -19.35
C ASP A 20 1.22 -9.56 -17.91
N GLY A 21 1.57 -8.29 -17.69
CA GLY A 21 1.47 -7.59 -16.41
C GLY A 21 2.50 -7.99 -15.36
N LYS A 22 3.38 -8.97 -15.61
CA LYS A 22 4.36 -9.43 -14.61
C LYS A 22 5.35 -8.33 -14.24
N ALA A 23 5.83 -7.57 -15.22
CA ALA A 23 6.75 -6.46 -15.00
C ALA A 23 6.09 -5.33 -14.19
N ALA A 24 4.84 -4.97 -14.52
CA ALA A 24 4.07 -3.99 -13.77
C ALA A 24 3.84 -4.43 -12.31
N MET A 25 3.52 -5.70 -12.10
CA MET A 25 3.34 -6.26 -10.77
C MET A 25 4.65 -6.34 -9.97
N ALA A 26 5.75 -6.74 -10.59
CA ALA A 26 7.08 -6.73 -9.97
C ALA A 26 7.51 -5.30 -9.57
N TYR A 27 7.12 -4.30 -10.37
CA TYR A 27 7.34 -2.89 -10.06
C TYR A 27 6.47 -2.38 -8.91
N LEU A 28 5.17 -2.70 -8.91
CA LEU A 28 4.20 -2.19 -7.93
C LEU A 28 4.26 -2.90 -6.57
N ALA A 29 4.56 -4.20 -6.53
CA ALA A 29 4.55 -4.97 -5.29
C ALA A 29 5.42 -4.37 -4.18
N PRO A 30 6.66 -3.88 -4.46
CA PRO A 30 7.45 -3.14 -3.47
C PRO A 30 6.76 -1.88 -2.91
N TYR A 31 5.99 -1.14 -3.71
CA TYR A 31 5.29 0.06 -3.25
C TYR A 31 4.14 -0.24 -2.31
N VAL A 32 3.52 -1.41 -2.47
CA VAL A 32 2.44 -1.86 -1.57
C VAL A 32 3.03 -2.40 -0.26
N ILE A 33 4.05 -3.26 -0.36
CA ILE A 33 4.54 -4.05 0.77
C ILE A 33 5.65 -3.33 1.55
N ARG A 34 6.58 -2.64 0.89
CA ARG A 34 7.74 -2.06 1.58
C ARG A 34 7.37 -0.76 2.29
N GLY A 35 8.04 -0.50 3.40
CA GLY A 35 8.02 0.80 4.06
C GLY A 35 8.76 1.87 3.26
N ALA A 36 8.74 3.09 3.77
CA ALA A 36 9.40 4.24 3.15
C ALA A 36 10.93 4.12 3.09
N VAL A 37 11.50 3.42 4.07
CA VAL A 37 12.94 3.18 4.21
C VAL A 37 13.14 1.69 4.40
N SER A 38 14.04 1.09 3.62
CA SER A 38 14.44 -0.31 3.79
C SER A 38 15.51 -0.44 4.86
N ASN A 39 15.46 -1.50 5.67
CA ASN A 39 16.32 -1.69 6.85
C ASN A 39 17.81 -1.49 6.57
N TRP A 40 18.33 -2.04 5.46
CA TRP A 40 19.76 -1.90 5.10
C TRP A 40 20.22 -0.45 4.94
N ARG A 41 19.29 0.49 4.70
CA ARG A 41 19.62 1.91 4.56
C ARG A 41 19.97 2.54 5.90
N VAL A 42 19.51 2.00 7.02
CA VAL A 42 19.98 2.40 8.35
C VAL A 42 21.15 1.48 8.67
N ASP A 43 22.38 1.95 8.46
CA ASP A 43 23.57 1.11 8.57
C ASP A 43 24.29 1.23 9.92
N TRP A 44 23.89 2.21 10.73
CA TRP A 44 24.44 2.44 12.06
C TRP A 44 23.53 3.37 12.88
N CYS A 45 23.56 3.21 14.20
CA CYS A 45 22.92 4.07 15.20
C CYS A 45 23.78 4.10 16.46
N ASP A 46 23.82 5.24 17.13
CA ASP A 46 24.45 5.40 18.44
C ASP A 46 23.68 4.62 19.52
N ASP A 47 24.43 4.20 20.54
CA ASP A 47 23.90 3.69 21.81
C ASP A 47 23.91 4.83 22.84
N ALA A 48 22.97 5.76 22.67
CA ALA A 48 22.82 6.93 23.54
C ALA A 48 21.70 6.71 24.56
N ASP A 49 21.88 7.25 25.77
CA ASP A 49 20.92 7.11 26.87
C ASP A 49 19.59 7.85 26.62
N SER A 50 19.57 8.81 25.68
CA SER A 50 18.38 9.60 25.34
C SER A 50 18.17 9.77 23.83
N LEU A 51 16.92 9.95 23.42
CA LEU A 51 16.54 10.16 22.01
C LEU A 51 17.05 11.50 21.45
N ASP A 52 17.22 12.50 22.31
CA ASP A 52 17.67 13.84 21.93
C ASP A 52 19.14 13.85 21.49
N GLU A 53 19.94 12.93 22.02
CA GLU A 53 21.38 12.81 21.75
C GLU A 53 21.70 11.72 20.72
N ALA A 54 20.77 10.79 20.49
CA ALA A 54 20.97 9.67 19.58
C ALA A 54 21.08 10.13 18.11
N HIS A 55 22.10 9.61 17.41
CA HIS A 55 22.24 9.77 15.97
C HIS A 55 22.18 8.44 15.24
N CYS A 56 21.79 8.50 13.97
CA CYS A 56 21.79 7.36 13.07
C CYS A 56 22.39 7.76 11.72
N ARG A 57 22.85 6.76 10.97
CA ARG A 57 23.38 6.95 9.63
C ARG A 57 22.48 6.27 8.61
N LEU A 58 22.02 7.09 7.67
CA LEU A 58 21.12 6.69 6.62
C LEU A 58 21.83 6.73 5.26
N GLN A 59 21.76 5.65 4.50
CA GLN A 59 22.21 5.59 3.11
C GLN A 59 21.20 6.30 2.21
N VAL A 60 21.56 7.47 1.68
CA VAL A 60 20.71 8.30 0.83
C VAL A 60 21.10 8.17 -0.63
N LYS A 61 20.12 7.85 -1.48
CA LYS A 61 20.30 7.85 -2.94
C LYS A 61 20.27 9.28 -3.47
N ARG A 62 21.30 9.70 -4.21
CA ARG A 62 21.28 11.01 -4.89
C ARG A 62 20.30 10.98 -6.07
N SER A 63 19.49 12.04 -6.20
CA SER A 63 18.60 12.19 -7.36
C SER A 63 19.41 12.19 -8.65
N GLY A 64 18.90 11.50 -9.68
CA GLY A 64 19.58 11.35 -10.97
C GLY A 64 20.75 10.36 -10.99
N THR A 65 21.14 9.76 -9.86
CA THR A 65 22.20 8.73 -9.84
C THR A 65 21.72 7.43 -9.20
N ARG A 66 22.49 6.35 -9.41
CA ARG A 66 22.28 5.05 -8.75
C ARG A 66 23.16 4.87 -7.50
N GLN A 67 23.81 5.94 -7.03
CA GLN A 67 24.77 5.89 -5.93
C GLN A 67 24.10 6.25 -4.60
N TYR A 68 24.43 5.48 -3.56
CA TYR A 68 24.07 5.76 -2.18
C TYR A 68 25.24 6.45 -1.48
N ARG A 69 24.93 7.38 -0.57
CA ARG A 69 25.90 8.03 0.29
C ARG A 69 25.41 8.03 1.74
N PRO A 70 26.30 7.80 2.72
CA PRO A 70 25.93 7.91 4.12
C PRO A 70 25.56 9.36 4.47
N MET A 71 24.55 9.52 5.32
CA MET A 71 24.10 10.79 5.88
C MET A 71 23.79 10.57 7.36
N ALA A 72 24.52 11.26 8.24
CA ALA A 72 24.27 11.23 9.68
C ALA A 72 23.14 12.21 10.05
N LEU A 73 22.21 11.76 10.88
CA LEU A 73 21.01 12.49 11.32
C LEU A 73 20.82 12.25 12.82
N SER A 74 20.21 13.18 13.54
CA SER A 74 19.59 12.82 14.82
C SER A 74 18.47 11.80 14.60
N VAL A 75 18.24 10.92 15.57
CA VAL A 75 17.15 9.93 15.50
C VAL A 75 15.79 10.63 15.43
N GLN A 76 15.62 11.77 16.09
CA GLN A 76 14.41 12.59 15.97
C GLN A 76 14.14 13.06 14.54
N GLU A 77 15.18 13.53 13.84
CA GLU A 77 15.04 13.95 12.44
C GLU A 77 14.74 12.76 11.53
N PHE A 78 15.32 11.59 11.81
CA PHE A 78 14.97 10.34 11.13
C PHE A 78 13.49 9.99 11.33
N ILE A 79 13.00 9.98 12.58
CA ILE A 79 11.60 9.69 12.90
C ILE A 79 10.67 10.72 12.22
N ARG A 80 10.99 12.02 12.31
CA ARG A 80 10.21 13.08 11.66
C ARG A 80 10.11 12.89 10.14
N ARG A 81 11.19 12.45 9.48
CA ARG A 81 11.18 12.10 8.04
C ARG A 81 10.42 10.83 7.76
N TRP A 82 10.57 9.81 8.59
CA TRP A 82 9.87 8.54 8.45
C TRP A 82 8.35 8.73 8.57
N LEU A 83 7.90 9.53 9.54
CA LEU A 83 6.49 9.84 9.78
C LEU A 83 5.84 10.61 8.63
N GLN A 84 6.58 11.34 7.80
CA GLN A 84 6.04 11.95 6.58
C GLN A 84 5.56 10.91 5.55
N HIS A 85 5.98 9.65 5.70
CA HIS A 85 5.55 8.56 4.85
C HIS A 85 4.49 7.66 5.50
N VAL A 86 4.10 7.95 6.74
CA VAL A 86 2.99 7.28 7.41
C VAL A 86 1.71 7.99 7.04
N LEU A 87 0.72 7.22 6.59
CA LEU A 87 -0.60 7.76 6.29
C LEU A 87 -1.31 8.11 7.60
N PRO A 88 -1.94 9.29 7.69
CA PRO A 88 -2.86 9.63 8.77
C PRO A 88 -3.91 8.54 9.01
N ALA A 89 -4.43 8.47 10.23
CA ALA A 89 -5.49 7.56 10.59
C ALA A 89 -6.70 7.70 9.63
N GLY A 90 -7.28 6.57 9.22
CA GLY A 90 -8.39 6.52 8.27
C GLY A 90 -8.00 6.60 6.78
N LEU A 91 -6.71 6.76 6.46
CA LEU A 91 -6.23 6.70 5.07
C LEU A 91 -5.57 5.36 4.76
N HIS A 92 -5.96 4.76 3.64
CA HIS A 92 -5.43 3.49 3.16
C HIS A 92 -4.29 3.71 2.17
N ARG A 93 -3.21 2.92 2.31
CA ARG A 93 -2.08 2.90 1.38
C ARG A 93 -2.49 2.44 -0.02
N VAL A 94 -3.34 1.42 -0.07
CA VAL A 94 -3.93 0.90 -1.31
C VAL A 94 -5.42 1.20 -1.25
N ARG A 95 -5.91 1.97 -2.22
CA ARG A 95 -7.35 2.12 -2.43
C ARG A 95 -7.81 1.03 -3.37
N HIS A 96 -8.75 0.21 -2.93
CA HIS A 96 -9.44 -0.69 -3.83
C HIS A 96 -10.33 0.15 -4.75
N TYR A 97 -10.26 -0.06 -6.06
CA TYR A 97 -11.17 0.54 -7.03
C TYR A 97 -11.87 -0.55 -7.83
N GLY A 98 -12.98 -0.17 -8.46
CA GLY A 98 -13.77 -1.07 -9.28
C GLY A 98 -14.57 -2.06 -8.44
N PHE A 99 -14.55 -3.32 -8.85
CA PHE A 99 -15.45 -4.35 -8.36
C PHE A 99 -15.31 -4.74 -6.89
N LEU A 100 -14.13 -4.51 -6.31
CA LEU A 100 -13.82 -4.80 -4.90
C LEU A 100 -14.00 -3.57 -4.00
N HIS A 101 -14.43 -2.42 -4.55
CA HIS A 101 -14.69 -1.23 -3.75
C HIS A 101 -16.09 -1.28 -3.13
N SER A 102 -16.26 -0.69 -1.94
CA SER A 102 -17.55 -0.66 -1.22
C SER A 102 -18.67 0.05 -2.01
N SER A 103 -18.31 0.96 -2.91
CA SER A 103 -19.28 1.63 -3.80
C SER A 103 -19.61 0.83 -5.08
N SER A 104 -19.06 -0.39 -5.24
CA SER A 104 -19.38 -1.24 -6.38
C SER A 104 -20.83 -1.67 -6.29
N ARG A 105 -21.61 -1.40 -7.35
CA ARG A 105 -23.00 -1.85 -7.46
C ARG A 105 -23.12 -3.32 -7.84
N ARG A 106 -22.02 -3.93 -8.30
CA ARG A 106 -22.01 -5.34 -8.73
C ARG A 106 -21.41 -6.20 -7.64
N SER A 107 -22.11 -7.27 -7.31
CA SER A 107 -21.62 -8.28 -6.39
C SER A 107 -20.48 -9.10 -7.01
N LEU A 108 -19.60 -9.62 -6.17
CA LEU A 108 -18.56 -10.56 -6.60
C LEU A 108 -19.14 -11.80 -7.30
N LYS A 109 -20.34 -12.24 -6.90
CA LYS A 109 -21.04 -13.37 -7.50
C LYS A 109 -21.41 -13.09 -8.96
N GLU A 110 -22.03 -11.94 -9.23
CA GLU A 110 -22.38 -11.52 -10.59
C GLU A 110 -21.15 -11.42 -11.49
N LEU A 111 -20.06 -10.87 -10.97
CA LEU A 111 -18.82 -10.73 -11.73
C LEU A 111 -18.17 -12.07 -12.07
N ARG A 112 -18.16 -13.01 -11.13
CA ARG A 112 -17.67 -14.38 -11.39
C ARG A 112 -18.47 -15.05 -12.51
N ILE A 113 -19.79 -14.88 -12.51
CA ILE A 113 -20.67 -15.41 -13.57
C ILE A 113 -20.34 -14.75 -14.90
N LEU A 114 -20.26 -13.41 -14.96
CA LEU A 114 -19.94 -12.68 -16.19
C LEU A 114 -18.57 -13.09 -16.77
N ILE A 115 -17.56 -13.26 -15.92
CA ILE A 115 -16.22 -13.71 -16.34
C ILE A 115 -16.29 -15.15 -16.88
N ALA A 116 -16.93 -16.07 -16.16
CA ALA A 116 -17.05 -17.47 -16.58
C ALA A 116 -17.80 -17.60 -17.91
N VAL A 117 -18.87 -16.84 -18.11
CA VAL A 117 -19.61 -16.80 -19.39
C VAL A 117 -18.74 -16.20 -20.49
N SER A 118 -18.07 -15.07 -20.24
CA SER A 118 -17.22 -14.41 -21.23
C SER A 118 -16.02 -15.25 -21.67
N LEU A 119 -15.51 -16.12 -20.79
CA LEU A 119 -14.38 -17.01 -21.06
C LEU A 119 -14.83 -18.40 -21.56
N GLY A 120 -16.13 -18.67 -21.67
CA GLY A 120 -16.65 -20.00 -22.02
C GLY A 120 -16.41 -21.07 -20.94
N GLN A 121 -16.08 -20.66 -19.71
CA GLN A 121 -15.73 -21.52 -18.58
C GLN A 121 -16.92 -21.77 -17.65
N VAL A 122 -18.11 -21.99 -18.19
CA VAL A 122 -19.36 -22.10 -17.41
C VAL A 122 -19.32 -23.29 -16.42
N HIS A 123 -18.59 -24.35 -16.76
CA HIS A 123 -18.31 -25.50 -15.88
C HIS A 123 -17.72 -25.08 -14.52
N TYR A 124 -16.91 -24.01 -14.49
CA TYR A 124 -16.34 -23.47 -13.24
C TYR A 124 -17.42 -23.03 -12.23
N LEU A 125 -18.59 -22.56 -12.71
CA LEU A 125 -19.70 -22.14 -11.85
C LEU A 125 -20.42 -23.32 -11.17
N VAL A 126 -20.28 -24.53 -11.71
CA VAL A 126 -20.95 -25.74 -11.21
C VAL A 126 -20.02 -26.52 -10.28
N CYS A 127 -18.71 -26.51 -10.57
CA CYS A 127 -17.73 -27.35 -9.88
C CYS A 127 -16.98 -26.63 -8.76
N HIS A 128 -16.92 -25.30 -8.76
CA HIS A 128 -16.31 -24.58 -7.65
C HIS A 128 -17.35 -24.43 -6.54
N GLU A 129 -17.30 -25.39 -5.62
CA GLU A 129 -17.89 -25.28 -4.30
C GLU A 129 -17.70 -23.84 -3.80
N GLN A 130 -18.80 -23.22 -3.38
CA GLN A 130 -18.86 -21.82 -2.99
C GLN A 130 -17.67 -21.57 -2.07
N ILE A 131 -16.77 -20.66 -2.44
CA ILE A 131 -15.77 -20.18 -1.48
C ILE A 131 -16.59 -19.57 -0.35
N VAL A 132 -16.83 -20.36 0.69
CA VAL A 132 -17.50 -19.95 1.90
C VAL A 132 -16.58 -18.89 2.45
N MET A 133 -16.97 -17.62 2.28
CA MET A 133 -16.33 -16.57 3.06
C MET A 133 -16.50 -17.02 4.50
N PRO A 134 -15.40 -17.17 5.27
CA PRO A 134 -15.53 -17.53 6.67
C PRO A 134 -16.54 -16.54 7.26
N GLU A 135 -17.53 -17.07 7.97
CA GLU A 135 -18.48 -16.23 8.68
C GLU A 135 -17.67 -15.17 9.42
N SER A 136 -18.01 -13.89 9.23
CA SER A 136 -17.28 -12.83 9.90
C SER A 136 -17.52 -13.01 11.39
N ASN A 137 -16.60 -13.67 12.08
CA ASN A 137 -16.67 -13.79 13.52
C ASN A 137 -16.74 -12.39 14.06
N ALA A 138 -17.87 -12.06 14.68
CA ALA A 138 -18.01 -10.89 15.50
C ALA A 138 -16.78 -10.82 16.41
N MET A 139 -15.94 -9.80 16.25
CA MET A 139 -14.82 -9.61 17.17
C MET A 139 -15.43 -9.34 18.54
N LEU A 140 -15.35 -10.32 19.43
CA LEU A 140 -15.79 -10.18 20.82
C LEU A 140 -14.63 -9.66 21.66
N CYS A 141 -14.93 -8.76 22.58
CA CYS A 141 -13.95 -8.34 23.59
C CYS A 141 -13.57 -9.55 24.48
N PRO A 142 -12.28 -9.88 24.65
CA PRO A 142 -11.86 -11.01 25.48
C PRO A 142 -12.13 -10.81 26.98
N VAL A 143 -12.46 -9.58 27.41
CA VAL A 143 -12.71 -9.24 28.82
C VAL A 143 -14.20 -9.21 29.15
N CYS A 144 -15.05 -8.64 28.27
CA CYS A 144 -16.47 -8.45 28.55
C CYS A 144 -17.43 -9.17 27.60
N GLY A 145 -16.92 -9.83 26.55
CA GLY A 145 -17.75 -10.52 25.55
C GLY A 145 -18.59 -9.60 24.66
N GLY A 146 -18.45 -8.28 24.80
CA GLY A 146 -19.17 -7.31 23.98
C GLY A 146 -18.70 -7.32 22.51
N LEU A 147 -19.62 -7.04 21.59
CA LEU A 147 -19.34 -6.84 20.16
C LEU A 147 -18.43 -5.62 19.96
N ALA A 148 -17.28 -5.82 19.31
CA ALA A 148 -16.42 -4.72 18.90
C ALA A 148 -17.12 -3.91 17.79
N SER A 149 -17.71 -2.79 18.19
CA SER A 149 -18.26 -1.79 17.27
C SER A 149 -17.12 -1.22 16.41
N THR A 150 -17.00 -1.65 15.16
CA THR A 150 -16.21 -0.94 14.15
C THR A 150 -16.95 0.35 13.78
N ARG A 151 -16.58 1.48 14.43
CA ARG A 151 -16.83 2.80 13.85
C ARG A 151 -15.74 3.10 12.82
#